data_AF-A0A0G0I2K6-F1
#
_entry.id   AF-A0A0G0I2K6-F1
#
_cell.length_a   1.000
_cell.length_b   1.000
_cell.length_c   1.000
_cell.angle_alpha   90.00
_cell.angle_beta   90.00
_cell.angle_gamma   90.00
#
_symmetry.space_group_name_H-M   'P 1'
#
loop_
_entity.id
_entity.type
_entity.pdbx_description
1 polymer ?
#
loop_
_entity_poly.entity_id
_entity_poly.type
_entity_poly.pdbx_seq_one_letter_code
_entity_poly.pdbx_strand_id
1 'polypeptide(L)'
;MVGVVVLGCFEYEVCLSMNTNRYAWHHLWRLGFFLLVGCAFFYGIGSQRDLDCSYGIREYNQDMSKVYRDLGWFSQMRHDFASAIKSYTNALEKNPYYLECYDYLGICFELCKQFDKAIQTYLKAVSLSPDFIQMRKQKKKTIPSLDPINQPSIPGKVAWNGESLVHKTLLVKSVGGIGDSVFFMRFIVMIAQQAAHVLFVPPAELYALCKDTFNERVTVLPPNVAADTIDCDFYTWLHMIPSFLSLSYDKIPLREGYLDAGAGEKGLGDKVIGVMLPSFEDGALEQIKHVWHRLVLRVRRAGVRLVVLCNDANQLSAIEELTGKDCLVRDICQDSVSQVAALVKGFSLFITAQTDFAHLAGAMGKPTWVLLPYVSEWHWLGYGEGEESCWYASVKKFRQTKKHDWVGVLTSVCARLEKQRELCAWLKK
;
A
#
# COMPACT_ATOMS: atom_id res chain seq x y z
N MET A 1 -38.53 -30.64 6.46
CA MET A 1 -38.70 -29.33 7.12
C MET A 1 -37.62 -29.25 8.19
N VAL A 2 -36.65 -28.36 7.94
CA VAL A 2 -35.59 -27.76 8.76
C VAL A 2 -35.11 -28.49 10.03
N GLY A 3 -33.84 -28.85 10.01
CA GLY A 3 -33.09 -29.52 11.07
C GLY A 3 -32.51 -28.60 12.15
N VAL A 4 -32.11 -29.26 13.23
CA VAL A 4 -31.63 -28.76 14.52
C VAL A 4 -30.13 -29.03 14.64
N VAL A 5 -29.37 -27.93 14.81
CA VAL A 5 -28.19 -27.68 15.69
C VAL A 5 -26.88 -28.46 15.49
N VAL A 6 -25.78 -27.74 15.82
CA VAL A 6 -24.38 -28.15 16.14
C VAL A 6 -23.43 -28.04 14.91
N LEU A 7 -22.29 -27.33 14.83
CA LEU A 7 -21.34 -26.56 15.67
C LEU A 7 -20.43 -25.75 14.68
N GLY A 8 -19.66 -24.72 15.02
CA GLY A 8 -19.26 -24.29 16.35
C GLY A 8 -18.38 -23.04 16.37
N CYS A 9 -18.28 -22.55 17.61
CA CYS A 9 -17.21 -21.75 18.15
C CYS A 9 -15.83 -22.27 17.71
N PHE A 10 -14.94 -21.39 17.26
CA PHE A 10 -13.51 -21.63 17.45
C PHE A 10 -13.13 -21.04 18.82
N GLU A 11 -13.31 -21.86 19.85
CA GLU A 11 -12.63 -21.68 21.13
C GLU A 11 -11.12 -21.88 20.95
N TYR A 12 -10.39 -21.01 21.63
CA TYR A 12 -9.05 -21.23 22.13
C TYR A 12 -8.98 -22.60 22.84
N GLU A 13 -8.56 -23.69 22.19
CA GLU A 13 -7.93 -24.86 22.86
C GLU A 13 -7.52 -26.03 21.93
N VAL A 14 -6.91 -25.80 20.76
CA VAL A 14 -6.08 -26.85 20.12
C VAL A 14 -4.89 -26.22 19.41
N CYS A 15 -3.79 -25.98 20.15
CA CYS A 15 -2.41 -26.15 19.66
C CYS A 15 -1.40 -25.90 20.80
N LEU A 16 -1.40 -26.78 21.80
CA LEU A 16 -0.22 -27.05 22.64
C LEU A 16 0.60 -28.25 22.10
N SER A 17 0.34 -28.72 20.87
CA SER A 17 1.09 -29.84 20.28
C SER A 17 1.49 -29.70 18.80
N MET A 18 1.36 -28.54 18.16
CA MET A 18 1.99 -28.26 16.86
C MET A 18 2.87 -27.02 16.94
N ASN A 19 4.12 -27.24 17.32
CA ASN A 19 5.16 -26.21 17.41
C ASN A 19 5.74 -25.83 16.03
N THR A 20 4.94 -25.85 14.97
CA THR A 20 5.43 -25.73 13.59
C THR A 20 4.52 -24.91 12.67
N ASN A 21 3.97 -23.76 13.09
CA ASN A 21 3.75 -22.60 12.19
C ASN A 21 3.20 -21.32 12.87
N ARG A 22 3.86 -20.80 13.92
CA ARG A 22 3.50 -19.46 14.46
C ARG A 22 3.71 -18.33 13.42
N TYR A 23 4.60 -18.52 12.45
CA TYR A 23 4.87 -17.52 11.41
C TYR A 23 3.68 -17.29 10.48
N ALA A 24 3.04 -18.35 9.96
CA ALA A 24 1.93 -18.22 9.02
C ALA A 24 0.73 -17.43 9.58
N TRP A 25 0.38 -17.66 10.85
CA TRP A 25 -0.72 -16.95 11.52
C TRP A 25 -0.46 -15.45 11.73
N HIS A 26 0.79 -15.06 12.02
CA HIS A 26 1.17 -13.65 12.12
C HIS A 26 1.10 -12.92 10.78
N HIS A 27 1.42 -13.60 9.66
CA HIS A 27 1.36 -12.99 8.33
C HIS A 27 -0.08 -12.80 7.83
N LEU A 28 -1.00 -13.69 8.21
CA LEU A 28 -2.42 -13.62 7.83
C LEU A 28 -3.15 -12.43 8.47
N TRP A 29 -2.96 -12.23 9.78
CA TRP A 29 -3.50 -11.06 10.48
C TRP A 29 -2.91 -9.75 9.95
N ARG A 30 -1.60 -9.72 9.66
CA ARG A 30 -0.93 -8.56 9.08
C ARG A 30 -1.52 -8.21 7.72
N LEU A 31 -1.76 -9.17 6.84
CA LEU A 31 -2.31 -8.89 5.52
C LEU A 31 -3.72 -8.28 5.58
N GLY A 32 -4.60 -8.86 6.40
CA GLY A 32 -5.94 -8.30 6.64
C GLY A 32 -5.88 -6.91 7.27
N PHE A 33 -4.98 -6.71 8.24
CA PHE A 33 -4.68 -5.40 8.84
C PHE A 33 -4.24 -4.38 7.79
N PHE A 34 -3.30 -4.72 6.90
CA PHE A 34 -2.78 -3.77 5.90
C PHE A 34 -3.75 -3.50 4.77
N LEU A 35 -4.56 -4.47 4.33
CA LEU A 35 -5.65 -4.23 3.37
C LEU A 35 -6.69 -3.28 3.97
N LEU A 36 -7.02 -3.44 5.25
CA LEU A 36 -7.94 -2.55 5.95
C LEU A 36 -7.34 -1.17 6.24
N VAL A 37 -6.07 -1.08 6.64
CA VAL A 37 -5.33 0.19 6.78
C VAL A 37 -5.22 0.89 5.44
N GLY A 38 -4.99 0.15 4.36
CA GLY A 38 -4.97 0.68 3.01
C GLY A 38 -6.31 1.27 2.58
N CYS A 39 -7.40 0.52 2.78
CA CYS A 39 -8.76 1.03 2.58
C CYS A 39 -8.97 2.32 3.36
N ALA A 40 -8.52 2.39 4.62
CA ALA A 40 -8.70 3.56 5.45
C ALA A 40 -7.82 4.78 5.11
N PHE A 41 -6.59 4.55 4.65
CA PHE A 41 -5.72 5.58 4.08
C PHE A 41 -6.38 6.18 2.83
N PHE A 42 -7.00 5.31 2.04
CA PHE A 42 -7.73 5.62 0.83
C PHE A 42 -9.01 6.46 1.10
N TYR A 43 -9.65 6.28 2.25
CA TYR A 43 -10.72 7.15 2.75
C TYR A 43 -10.24 8.47 3.35
N GLY A 44 -8.95 8.81 3.23
CA GLY A 44 -8.40 10.11 3.68
C GLY A 44 -8.34 10.28 5.19
N ILE A 45 -8.33 9.18 5.97
CA ILE A 45 -8.38 9.22 7.44
C ILE A 45 -6.99 9.42 8.08
N GLY A 46 -5.92 9.58 7.28
CA GLY A 46 -4.58 9.87 7.79
C GLY A 46 -3.80 10.78 6.85
N SER A 47 -3.37 11.94 7.35
CA SER A 47 -2.37 12.74 6.64
C SER A 47 -1.00 12.06 6.79
N GLN A 48 -0.16 12.12 5.77
CA GLN A 48 1.22 11.60 5.79
C GLN A 48 2.03 12.17 6.98
N ARG A 49 1.64 13.35 7.49
CA ARG A 49 2.22 14.01 8.68
C ARG A 49 1.89 13.34 10.01
N ASP A 50 0.76 12.65 10.15
CA ASP A 50 0.38 12.01 11.43
C ASP A 50 1.19 10.73 11.71
N LEU A 51 1.95 10.24 10.72
CA LEU A 51 2.93 9.17 10.87
C LEU A 51 4.38 9.67 11.05
N ASP A 52 4.61 10.98 10.93
CA ASP A 52 5.96 11.58 10.98
C ASP A 52 6.44 11.98 12.38
N CYS A 53 5.58 11.91 13.38
CA CYS A 53 5.96 12.19 14.77
C CYS A 53 6.22 10.90 15.56
N SER A 54 7.49 10.71 15.91
CA SER A 54 7.97 10.05 17.14
C SER A 54 7.71 8.54 17.33
N TYR A 55 8.49 7.74 16.61
CA TYR A 55 9.52 6.83 17.14
C TYR A 55 9.25 5.86 18.30
N GLY A 56 9.65 4.61 18.02
CA GLY A 56 10.29 3.70 18.97
C GLY A 56 9.32 2.67 19.55
N ILE A 57 9.64 1.38 19.59
CA ILE A 57 10.85 0.84 20.19
C ILE A 57 11.04 -0.61 19.72
N ARG A 58 12.29 -0.93 19.42
CA ARG A 58 12.89 -2.25 19.68
C ARG A 58 12.67 -2.61 21.15
N GLU A 59 11.56 -3.28 21.44
CA GLU A 59 11.45 -4.22 22.55
C GLU A 59 10.12 -4.92 22.40
N TYR A 60 10.25 -6.23 22.39
CA TYR A 60 9.19 -7.21 22.33
C TYR A 60 8.37 -7.10 23.64
N ASN A 61 7.46 -6.13 23.72
CA ASN A 61 6.43 -6.07 24.75
C ASN A 61 5.11 -5.61 24.11
N GLN A 62 4.13 -6.50 24.10
CA GLN A 62 2.79 -6.28 23.55
C GLN A 62 2.06 -5.18 24.34
N ASP A 63 2.01 -3.94 23.84
CA ASP A 63 1.04 -2.96 24.32
C ASP A 63 -0.34 -3.29 23.73
N MET A 64 -1.06 -4.14 24.47
CA MET A 64 -2.39 -4.61 24.11
C MET A 64 -3.39 -3.46 23.91
N SER A 65 -3.16 -2.28 24.50
CA SER A 65 -4.05 -1.12 24.32
C SER A 65 -4.10 -0.64 22.86
N LYS A 66 -2.95 -0.64 22.18
CA LYS A 66 -2.83 -0.25 20.77
C LYS A 66 -3.47 -1.27 19.83
N VAL A 67 -3.31 -2.56 20.13
CA VAL A 67 -3.96 -3.64 19.39
C VAL A 67 -5.48 -3.51 19.47
N TYR A 68 -6.01 -3.26 20.66
CA TYR A 68 -7.44 -3.07 20.87
C TYR A 68 -7.96 -1.77 20.23
N ARG A 69 -7.18 -0.69 20.20
CA ARG A 69 -7.51 0.52 19.44
C ARG A 69 -7.70 0.20 17.97
N ASP A 70 -6.74 -0.52 17.39
CA ASP A 70 -6.77 -0.83 15.96
C ASP A 70 -7.96 -1.73 15.63
N LEU A 71 -8.23 -2.75 16.46
CA LEU A 71 -9.42 -3.60 16.36
C LEU A 71 -10.74 -2.81 16.44
N GLY A 72 -10.80 -1.82 17.35
CA GLY A 72 -11.96 -0.95 17.50
C GLY A 72 -12.21 -0.14 16.25
N TRP A 73 -11.15 0.41 15.69
CA TRP A 73 -11.21 1.20 14.47
C TRP A 73 -11.61 0.39 13.25
N PHE A 74 -11.09 -0.83 13.09
CA PHE A 74 -11.54 -1.72 12.02
C PHE A 74 -13.02 -2.09 12.13
N SER A 75 -13.51 -2.30 13.35
CA SER A 75 -14.91 -2.61 13.57
C SER A 75 -15.80 -1.40 13.25
N GLN A 76 -15.34 -0.19 13.61
CA GLN A 76 -16.02 1.06 13.28
C GLN A 76 -16.12 1.28 11.77
N MET A 77 -15.05 0.99 11.02
CA MET A 77 -15.05 1.10 9.55
C MET A 77 -15.98 0.11 8.85
N ARG A 78 -16.25 -1.05 9.46
CA ARG A 78 -17.23 -2.03 8.95
C ARG A 78 -18.67 -1.73 9.40
N HIS A 79 -18.90 -0.58 10.03
CA HIS A 79 -20.15 -0.23 10.68
C HIS A 79 -20.60 -1.21 11.79
N ASP A 80 -19.68 -2.08 12.27
CA ASP A 80 -19.90 -2.90 13.47
C ASP A 80 -19.51 -2.09 14.71
N PHE A 81 -20.37 -1.13 15.05
CA PHE A 81 -20.14 -0.23 16.17
C PHE A 81 -20.15 -0.95 17.53
N ALA A 82 -20.83 -2.09 17.64
CA ALA A 82 -20.86 -2.88 18.87
C ALA A 82 -19.48 -3.47 19.18
N SER A 83 -18.84 -4.09 18.18
CA SER A 83 -17.47 -4.58 18.31
C SER A 83 -16.45 -3.44 18.45
N ALA A 84 -16.70 -2.30 17.80
CA ALA A 84 -15.85 -1.12 17.91
C ALA A 84 -15.79 -0.57 19.34
N ILE A 85 -16.97 -0.35 19.93
CA ILE A 85 -17.12 0.11 21.31
C ILE A 85 -16.42 -0.86 22.27
N LYS A 86 -16.61 -2.17 22.09
CA LYS A 86 -15.98 -3.19 22.93
C LYS A 86 -14.46 -3.12 22.85
N SER A 87 -13.90 -3.05 21.64
CA SER A 87 -12.46 -3.00 21.42
C SER A 87 -11.84 -1.70 21.93
N TYR A 88 -12.46 -0.53 21.71
CA TYR A 88 -11.96 0.72 22.30
C TYR A 88 -12.05 0.73 23.82
N THR A 89 -13.09 0.12 24.39
CA THR A 89 -13.20 -0.04 25.85
C THR A 89 -12.06 -0.90 26.38
N ASN A 90 -11.78 -2.05 25.75
CA ASN A 90 -10.64 -2.90 26.09
C ASN A 90 -9.30 -2.15 25.95
N ALA A 91 -9.17 -1.26 24.95
CA ALA A 91 -7.98 -0.42 24.79
C ALA A 91 -7.78 0.50 26.00
N LEU A 92 -8.86 1.13 26.45
CA LEU A 92 -8.88 2.02 27.61
C LEU A 92 -8.71 1.29 28.94
N GLU A 93 -9.12 0.02 29.03
CA GLU A 93 -8.81 -0.82 30.20
C GLU A 93 -7.31 -1.11 30.32
N LYS A 94 -6.60 -1.24 29.20
CA LYS A 94 -5.15 -1.47 29.18
C LYS A 94 -4.37 -0.17 29.33
N ASN A 95 -4.86 0.92 28.76
CA ASN A 95 -4.30 2.25 28.92
C ASN A 95 -5.40 3.29 29.16
N PRO A 96 -5.71 3.61 30.43
CA PRO A 96 -6.75 4.57 30.78
C PRO A 96 -6.46 6.01 30.35
N TYR A 97 -5.22 6.32 29.97
CA TYR A 97 -4.77 7.65 29.54
C TYR A 97 -4.73 7.78 28.00
N TYR A 98 -5.26 6.79 27.27
CA TYR A 98 -5.18 6.77 25.81
C TYR A 98 -6.23 7.70 25.16
N LEU A 99 -5.87 8.99 25.05
CA LEU A 99 -6.78 10.06 24.62
C LEU A 99 -7.43 9.80 23.26
N GLU A 100 -6.72 9.22 22.28
CA GLU A 100 -7.32 8.91 20.97
C GLU A 100 -8.43 7.85 21.06
N CYS A 101 -8.32 6.88 21.97
CA CYS A 101 -9.37 5.88 22.16
C CYS A 101 -10.67 6.48 22.72
N TYR A 102 -10.58 7.50 23.58
CA TYR A 102 -11.77 8.23 24.01
C TYR A 102 -12.42 9.02 22.87
N ASP A 103 -11.61 9.58 21.96
CA ASP A 103 -12.11 10.28 20.77
C ASP A 103 -12.90 9.32 19.86
N TYR A 104 -12.32 8.17 19.52
CA TYR A 104 -12.97 7.18 18.66
C TYR A 104 -14.18 6.49 19.32
N LEU A 105 -14.10 6.18 20.62
CA LEU A 105 -15.22 5.62 21.38
C LEU A 105 -16.39 6.61 21.44
N GLY A 106 -16.12 7.89 21.65
CA GLY A 106 -17.14 8.93 21.63
C GLY A 106 -17.83 9.06 20.27
N ILE A 107 -17.07 8.97 19.16
CA ILE A 107 -17.62 8.98 17.80
C ILE A 107 -18.52 7.76 17.58
N CYS A 108 -18.11 6.57 18.04
CA CYS A 108 -18.94 5.37 17.95
C CYS A 108 -20.27 5.54 18.70
N PHE A 109 -20.26 6.16 19.89
CA PHE A 109 -21.49 6.45 20.63
C PHE A 109 -22.38 7.49 19.95
N GLU A 110 -21.80 8.53 19.33
CA GLU A 110 -22.56 9.50 18.50
C GLU A 110 -23.26 8.79 17.32
N LEU A 111 -22.52 7.95 16.58
CA LEU A 111 -23.05 7.20 15.43
C LEU A 111 -24.15 6.22 15.85
N CYS A 112 -24.06 5.66 17.06
CA CYS A 112 -25.09 4.83 17.66
C CYS A 112 -26.25 5.62 18.31
N LYS A 113 -26.27 6.95 18.18
CA LYS A 113 -27.25 7.86 18.83
C LYS A 113 -27.29 7.76 20.37
N GLN A 114 -26.22 7.29 21.00
CA GLN A 114 -26.05 7.19 22.45
C GLN A 114 -25.34 8.45 22.97
N PHE A 115 -26.00 9.60 22.85
CA PHE A 115 -25.39 10.91 23.11
C PHE A 115 -24.89 11.08 24.56
N ASP A 116 -25.61 10.55 25.55
CA ASP A 116 -25.21 10.65 26.96
C ASP A 116 -23.85 9.99 27.21
N LYS A 117 -23.62 8.81 26.62
CA LYS A 117 -22.33 8.09 26.73
C LYS A 117 -21.22 8.79 25.96
N ALA A 118 -21.52 9.35 24.79
CA ALA A 118 -20.56 10.14 24.03
C ALA A 118 -20.07 11.35 24.84
N ILE A 119 -21.01 12.12 25.43
CA ILE A 119 -20.70 13.28 26.28
C ILE A 119 -19.82 12.86 27.46
N GLN A 120 -20.19 11.79 28.18
CA GLN A 120 -19.38 11.30 29.31
C GLN A 120 -17.97 10.89 28.88
N THR A 121 -17.84 10.25 27.72
CA THR A 121 -16.55 9.80 27.16
C THR A 121 -15.65 11.00 26.84
N TYR A 122 -16.21 12.06 26.23
CA TYR A 122 -15.45 13.28 25.94
C TYR A 122 -15.12 14.09 27.18
N LEU A 123 -16.04 14.20 28.14
CA LEU A 123 -15.77 14.87 29.42
C LEU A 123 -14.60 14.19 30.15
N LYS A 124 -14.54 12.85 30.09
CA LYS A 124 -13.41 12.10 30.63
C LYS A 124 -12.12 12.40 29.86
N ALA A 125 -12.13 12.45 28.53
CA ALA A 125 -10.96 12.85 27.73
C ALA A 125 -10.46 14.27 28.06
N VAL A 126 -11.38 15.24 28.19
CA VAL A 126 -11.07 16.62 28.56
C VAL A 126 -10.51 16.72 29.98
N SER A 127 -11.00 15.90 30.91
CA SER A 127 -10.46 15.86 32.27
C SER A 127 -9.03 15.31 32.33
N LEU A 128 -8.67 14.42 31.39
CA LEU A 128 -7.32 13.85 31.29
C LEU A 128 -6.35 14.79 30.56
N SER A 129 -6.84 15.57 29.60
CA SER A 129 -6.08 16.61 28.91
C SER A 129 -7.01 17.77 28.51
N PRO A 130 -6.87 18.95 29.14
CA PRO A 130 -7.64 20.14 28.76
C PRO A 130 -7.45 20.56 27.29
N ASP A 131 -6.28 20.24 26.71
CA ASP A 131 -5.94 20.52 25.31
C ASP A 131 -6.65 19.59 24.31
N PHE A 132 -7.36 18.56 24.78
CA PHE A 132 -8.12 17.63 23.95
C PHE A 132 -9.15 18.35 23.07
N ILE A 133 -9.76 19.44 23.56
CA ILE A 133 -10.71 20.24 22.79
C ILE A 133 -10.04 20.88 21.57
N GLN A 134 -8.82 21.39 21.74
CA GLN A 134 -8.04 21.99 20.66
C GLN A 134 -7.54 20.91 19.69
N MET A 135 -7.06 19.77 20.20
CA MET A 135 -6.69 18.60 19.40
C MET A 135 -7.85 18.12 18.51
N ARG A 136 -9.06 17.97 19.06
CA ARG A 136 -10.25 17.53 18.31
C ARG A 136 -10.73 18.58 17.30
N LYS A 137 -10.66 19.88 17.62
CA LYS A 137 -10.95 20.97 16.68
C LYS A 137 -9.94 21.05 15.54
N GLN A 138 -8.66 20.84 15.83
CA GLN A 138 -7.62 20.74 14.81
C GLN A 138 -7.88 19.52 13.92
N LYS A 139 -8.10 18.32 14.48
CA LYS A 139 -8.51 17.14 13.69
C LYS A 139 -9.72 17.40 12.79
N LYS A 140 -10.80 18.01 13.30
CA LYS A 140 -11.98 18.37 12.48
C LYS A 140 -11.73 19.43 11.38
N LYS A 141 -10.66 20.23 11.49
CA LYS A 141 -10.23 21.19 10.46
C LYS A 141 -9.23 20.59 9.48
N THR A 142 -8.38 19.67 9.94
CA THR A 142 -7.32 19.02 9.14
C THR A 142 -7.83 17.82 8.36
N ILE A 143 -8.88 17.16 8.87
CA ILE A 143 -9.67 16.19 8.13
C ILE A 143 -10.70 17.03 7.36
N PRO A 144 -10.55 17.23 6.04
CA PRO A 144 -11.67 17.74 5.24
C PRO A 144 -12.86 16.83 5.53
N SER A 145 -14.09 17.33 5.49
CA SER A 145 -15.29 16.49 5.62
C SER A 145 -15.28 15.37 4.56
N LEU A 146 -14.60 14.28 4.88
CA LEU A 146 -14.42 13.09 4.08
C LEU A 146 -15.04 11.99 4.91
N ASP A 147 -16.37 12.01 4.87
CA ASP A 147 -17.16 10.85 5.22
C ASP A 147 -16.58 9.66 4.44
N PRO A 148 -16.12 8.58 5.10
CA PRO A 148 -15.81 7.32 4.43
C PRO A 148 -17.04 6.72 3.70
N ILE A 149 -18.20 7.36 3.87
CA ILE A 149 -19.54 7.01 3.38
C ILE A 149 -19.86 7.62 1.99
N ASN A 150 -19.11 8.61 1.50
CA ASN A 150 -19.49 9.35 0.28
C ASN A 150 -18.55 9.12 -0.91
N GLN A 151 -18.33 7.85 -1.29
CA GLN A 151 -18.02 7.64 -2.71
C GLN A 151 -19.30 7.88 -3.49
N PRO A 152 -19.27 8.74 -4.53
CA PRO A 152 -20.51 9.17 -5.18
C PRO A 152 -21.24 7.94 -5.69
N SER A 153 -22.45 7.72 -5.16
CA SER A 153 -23.31 6.68 -5.72
C SER A 153 -23.46 6.94 -7.21
N ILE A 154 -23.36 5.89 -8.01
CA ILE A 154 -23.57 6.02 -9.46
C ILE A 154 -25.08 6.00 -9.65
N PRO A 155 -25.71 7.09 -10.14
CA PRO A 155 -27.16 7.15 -10.28
C PRO A 155 -27.70 5.97 -11.07
N GLY A 156 -28.73 5.31 -10.52
CA GLY A 156 -29.37 4.16 -11.17
C GLY A 156 -28.57 2.86 -11.15
N LYS A 157 -27.46 2.77 -10.40
CA LYS A 157 -26.69 1.52 -10.22
C LYS A 157 -26.77 1.00 -8.80
N VAL A 158 -26.63 -0.32 -8.64
CA VAL A 158 -26.65 -1.02 -7.36
C VAL A 158 -25.22 -1.31 -6.91
N ALA A 159 -24.84 -0.88 -5.71
CA ALA A 159 -23.52 -1.18 -5.16
C ALA A 159 -23.42 -2.67 -4.79
N TRP A 160 -22.30 -3.30 -5.14
CA TRP A 160 -21.98 -4.66 -4.75
C TRP A 160 -21.55 -4.71 -3.29
N ASN A 161 -22.18 -5.58 -2.50
CA ASN A 161 -21.94 -5.79 -1.08
C ASN A 161 -21.52 -7.25 -0.77
N GLY A 162 -20.99 -7.97 -1.76
CA GLY A 162 -20.55 -9.36 -1.61
C GLY A 162 -21.57 -10.40 -2.07
N GLU A 163 -22.62 -10.00 -2.79
CA GLU A 163 -23.56 -10.91 -3.45
C GLU A 163 -22.84 -11.80 -4.47
N SER A 164 -23.44 -12.95 -4.79
CA SER A 164 -22.91 -13.85 -5.82
C SER A 164 -22.86 -13.15 -7.18
N LEU A 165 -21.72 -13.25 -7.86
CA LEU A 165 -21.50 -12.69 -9.20
C LEU A 165 -21.68 -13.71 -10.34
N VAL A 166 -22.17 -14.92 -10.03
CA VAL A 166 -22.41 -15.96 -11.04
C VAL A 166 -23.45 -15.47 -12.04
N HIS A 167 -23.11 -15.46 -13.33
CA HIS A 167 -23.93 -14.90 -14.41
C HIS A 167 -24.16 -13.37 -14.33
N LYS A 168 -23.36 -12.64 -13.54
CA LYS A 168 -23.48 -11.20 -13.33
C LYS A 168 -22.32 -10.40 -13.92
N THR A 169 -22.62 -9.18 -14.35
CA THR A 169 -21.65 -8.19 -14.80
C THR A 169 -21.35 -7.19 -13.69
N LEU A 170 -20.08 -7.07 -13.31
CA LEU A 170 -19.62 -6.13 -12.28
C LEU A 170 -18.85 -4.96 -12.91
N LEU A 171 -19.33 -3.74 -12.66
CA LEU A 171 -18.58 -2.51 -12.97
C LEU A 171 -17.61 -2.19 -11.84
N VAL A 172 -16.32 -2.13 -12.13
CA VAL A 172 -15.27 -1.73 -11.19
C VAL A 172 -14.74 -0.36 -11.61
N LYS A 173 -14.81 0.63 -10.73
CA LYS A 173 -14.16 1.93 -10.92
C LYS A 173 -12.97 2.09 -9.99
N SER A 174 -11.88 2.65 -10.50
CA SER A 174 -10.81 3.11 -9.62
C SER A 174 -11.06 4.52 -9.12
N VAL A 175 -10.59 4.79 -7.92
CA VAL A 175 -10.40 6.13 -7.36
C VAL A 175 -8.91 6.20 -7.00
N GLY A 176 -8.35 7.40 -6.83
CA GLY A 176 -7.06 7.60 -6.15
C GLY A 176 -5.82 7.57 -7.03
N GLY A 177 -4.65 7.45 -6.39
CA GLY A 177 -3.35 7.56 -7.04
C GLY A 177 -3.00 6.37 -7.94
N ILE A 178 -1.94 6.54 -8.72
CA ILE A 178 -1.42 5.51 -9.63
C ILE A 178 -0.98 4.28 -8.83
N GLY A 179 -0.24 4.48 -7.73
CA GLY A 179 0.28 3.40 -6.89
C GLY A 179 -0.82 2.52 -6.31
N ASP A 180 -1.84 3.12 -5.70
CA ASP A 180 -2.99 2.40 -5.13
C ASP A 180 -3.76 1.65 -6.21
N SER A 181 -4.03 2.31 -7.34
CA SER A 181 -4.76 1.72 -8.45
C SER A 181 -4.03 0.49 -8.98
N VAL A 182 -2.73 0.62 -9.27
CA VAL A 182 -1.88 -0.51 -9.68
C VAL A 182 -1.90 -1.60 -8.62
N PHE A 183 -1.78 -1.25 -7.34
CA PHE A 183 -1.76 -2.21 -6.25
C PHE A 183 -3.05 -3.06 -6.19
N PHE A 184 -4.23 -2.43 -6.25
CA PHE A 184 -5.51 -3.12 -6.12
C PHE A 184 -5.98 -3.82 -7.40
N MET A 185 -5.46 -3.45 -8.59
CA MET A 185 -5.82 -4.09 -9.87
C MET A 185 -5.65 -5.62 -9.87
N ARG A 186 -4.74 -6.18 -9.05
CA ARG A 186 -4.56 -7.64 -8.94
C ARG A 186 -5.84 -8.38 -8.53
N PHE A 187 -6.74 -7.73 -7.80
CA PHE A 187 -7.98 -8.34 -7.33
C PHE A 187 -9.06 -8.39 -8.42
N ILE A 188 -8.91 -7.62 -9.51
CA ILE A 188 -9.79 -7.69 -10.68
C ILE A 188 -9.76 -9.10 -11.27
N VAL A 189 -8.59 -9.74 -11.35
CA VAL A 189 -8.47 -11.09 -11.90
C VAL A 189 -9.14 -12.13 -11.01
N MET A 190 -9.10 -11.95 -9.68
CA MET A 190 -9.83 -12.83 -8.77
C MET A 190 -11.34 -12.69 -8.89
N ILE A 191 -11.83 -11.45 -9.00
CA ILE A 191 -13.28 -11.23 -9.11
C ILE A 191 -13.81 -11.65 -10.49
N ALA A 192 -12.99 -11.54 -11.55
CA ALA A 192 -13.32 -12.03 -12.89
C ALA A 192 -13.49 -13.57 -12.96
N GLN A 193 -12.94 -14.32 -12.00
CA GLN A 193 -13.21 -15.76 -11.89
C GLN A 193 -14.59 -16.06 -11.32
N GLN A 194 -15.17 -15.12 -10.56
CA GLN A 194 -16.47 -15.26 -9.88
C GLN A 194 -17.61 -14.60 -10.65
N ALA A 195 -17.30 -13.52 -11.38
CA ALA A 195 -18.22 -12.81 -12.26
C ALA A 195 -18.34 -13.48 -13.63
N ALA A 196 -19.48 -13.28 -14.29
CA ALA A 196 -19.58 -13.61 -15.71
C ALA A 196 -18.75 -12.64 -16.55
N HIS A 197 -18.77 -11.36 -16.17
CA HIS A 197 -18.00 -10.32 -16.84
C HIS A 197 -17.63 -9.18 -15.88
N VAL A 198 -16.47 -8.57 -16.08
CA VAL A 198 -16.01 -7.41 -15.33
C VAL A 198 -15.77 -6.25 -16.29
N LEU A 199 -16.40 -5.11 -16.01
CA LEU A 199 -16.16 -3.86 -16.73
C LEU A 199 -15.27 -2.99 -15.86
N PHE A 200 -14.05 -2.69 -16.30
CA PHE A 200 -13.10 -1.94 -15.48
C PHE A 200 -12.84 -0.55 -16.06
N VAL A 201 -13.03 0.50 -15.26
CA VAL A 201 -12.69 1.88 -15.59
C VAL A 201 -11.45 2.30 -14.77
N PRO A 202 -10.24 2.27 -15.35
CA PRO A 202 -9.01 2.70 -14.68
C PRO A 202 -8.90 4.24 -14.62
N PRO A 203 -7.95 4.79 -13.84
CA PRO A 203 -7.49 6.16 -14.00
C PRO A 203 -6.99 6.41 -15.43
N ALA A 204 -7.09 7.65 -15.90
CA ALA A 204 -6.78 8.00 -17.28
C ALA A 204 -5.32 7.69 -17.65
N GLU A 205 -4.41 7.90 -16.70
CA GLU A 205 -2.97 7.67 -16.81
C GLU A 205 -2.63 6.19 -16.99
N LEU A 206 -3.49 5.30 -16.50
CA LEU A 206 -3.29 3.84 -16.53
C LEU A 206 -4.07 3.15 -17.65
N TYR A 207 -5.01 3.84 -18.31
CA TYR A 207 -5.85 3.25 -19.36
C TYR A 207 -5.02 2.59 -20.46
N ALA A 208 -3.97 3.26 -20.96
CA ALA A 208 -3.12 2.76 -22.03
C ALA A 208 -2.34 1.49 -21.66
N LEU A 209 -2.01 1.30 -20.37
CA LEU A 209 -1.37 0.08 -19.86
C LEU A 209 -2.39 -1.04 -19.60
N CYS A 210 -3.59 -0.69 -19.13
CA CYS A 210 -4.57 -1.68 -18.70
C CYS A 210 -5.36 -2.30 -19.85
N LYS A 211 -5.56 -1.59 -20.96
CA LYS A 211 -6.51 -1.97 -22.03
C LYS A 211 -6.31 -3.39 -22.58
N ASP A 212 -5.06 -3.86 -22.65
CA ASP A 212 -4.68 -5.15 -23.22
C ASP A 212 -4.12 -6.11 -22.15
N THR A 213 -4.26 -5.75 -20.87
CA THR A 213 -3.66 -6.49 -19.75
C THR A 213 -4.45 -7.73 -19.38
N PHE A 214 -5.79 -7.62 -19.36
CA PHE A 214 -6.65 -8.65 -18.77
C PHE A 214 -7.17 -9.63 -19.82
N ASN A 215 -7.69 -10.77 -19.36
CA ASN A 215 -8.27 -11.79 -20.23
C ASN A 215 -9.68 -11.40 -20.71
N GLU A 216 -10.30 -12.27 -21.50
CA GLU A 216 -11.61 -12.05 -22.14
C GLU A 216 -12.77 -11.79 -21.16
N ARG A 217 -12.61 -12.07 -19.87
CA ARG A 217 -13.62 -11.81 -18.83
C ARG A 217 -13.60 -10.39 -18.28
N VAL A 218 -12.60 -9.58 -18.67
CA VAL A 218 -12.45 -8.20 -18.21
C VAL A 218 -12.39 -7.29 -19.43
N THR A 219 -13.36 -6.39 -19.55
CA THR A 219 -13.32 -5.31 -20.54
C THR A 219 -12.89 -4.02 -19.87
N VAL A 220 -11.77 -3.47 -20.32
CA VAL A 220 -11.31 -2.15 -19.86
C VAL A 220 -12.00 -1.08 -20.69
N LEU A 221 -12.69 -0.17 -20.01
CA LEU A 221 -13.43 0.93 -20.61
C LEU A 221 -12.63 2.24 -20.53
N PRO A 222 -12.84 3.19 -21.46
CA PRO A 222 -12.21 4.50 -21.41
C PRO A 222 -12.52 5.26 -20.11
N PRO A 223 -11.58 6.06 -19.57
CA PRO A 223 -11.73 6.74 -18.28
C PRO A 223 -12.87 7.78 -18.28
N ASN A 224 -13.25 8.30 -19.44
CA ASN A 224 -14.29 9.31 -19.63
C ASN A 224 -15.69 8.73 -19.89
N VAL A 225 -15.86 7.41 -19.79
CA VAL A 225 -17.17 6.78 -19.96
C VAL A 225 -18.14 7.21 -18.86
N ALA A 226 -19.36 7.57 -19.24
CA ALA A 226 -20.43 7.92 -18.30
C ALA A 226 -20.92 6.66 -17.60
N ALA A 227 -20.57 6.51 -16.31
CA ALA A 227 -20.74 5.23 -15.61
C ALA A 227 -22.21 4.82 -15.39
N ASP A 228 -23.11 5.79 -15.34
CA ASP A 228 -24.56 5.61 -15.29
C ASP A 228 -25.12 4.96 -16.57
N THR A 229 -24.45 5.17 -17.72
CA THR A 229 -24.84 4.58 -19.02
C THR A 229 -24.40 3.14 -19.22
N ILE A 230 -23.51 2.60 -18.38
CA ILE A 230 -22.93 1.26 -18.54
C ILE A 230 -23.91 0.20 -18.05
N ASP A 231 -24.27 -0.77 -18.88
CA ASP A 231 -25.10 -1.90 -18.43
C ASP A 231 -24.31 -2.86 -17.53
N CYS A 232 -24.75 -3.02 -16.28
CA CYS A 232 -24.14 -3.91 -15.29
C CYS A 232 -25.15 -4.24 -14.18
N ASP A 233 -25.01 -5.41 -13.56
CA ASP A 233 -25.85 -5.80 -12.42
C ASP A 233 -25.44 -5.07 -11.14
N PHE A 234 -24.13 -4.94 -10.92
CA PHE A 234 -23.57 -4.27 -9.74
C PHE A 234 -22.39 -3.38 -10.10
N TYR A 235 -22.09 -2.41 -9.24
CA TYR A 235 -20.83 -1.66 -9.28
C TYR A 235 -20.07 -1.73 -7.96
N THR A 236 -18.75 -1.61 -8.03
CA THR A 236 -17.90 -1.45 -6.86
C THR A 236 -16.70 -0.56 -7.19
N TRP A 237 -15.95 -0.24 -6.15
CA TRP A 237 -14.72 0.53 -6.26
C TRP A 237 -13.52 -0.38 -6.07
N LEU A 238 -12.42 -0.10 -6.77
CA LEU A 238 -11.30 -1.01 -6.89
C LEU A 238 -10.69 -1.42 -5.53
N HIS A 239 -10.51 -0.46 -4.63
CA HIS A 239 -9.99 -0.69 -3.27
C HIS A 239 -10.97 -1.43 -2.36
N MET A 240 -12.26 -1.53 -2.71
CA MET A 240 -13.27 -2.23 -1.93
C MET A 240 -13.28 -3.74 -2.15
N ILE A 241 -12.83 -4.20 -3.33
CA ILE A 241 -12.85 -5.62 -3.72
C ILE A 241 -12.26 -6.53 -2.63
N PRO A 242 -11.09 -6.25 -2.03
CA PRO A 242 -10.49 -7.15 -1.04
C PRO A 242 -11.35 -7.37 0.20
N SER A 243 -12.21 -6.41 0.56
CA SER A 243 -13.08 -6.53 1.74
C SER A 243 -14.14 -7.61 1.58
N PHE A 244 -14.49 -7.95 0.34
CA PHE A 244 -15.46 -9.00 0.00
C PHE A 244 -14.79 -10.33 -0.36
N LEU A 245 -13.45 -10.37 -0.42
CA LEU A 245 -12.68 -11.58 -0.69
C LEU A 245 -12.18 -12.19 0.61
N SER A 246 -12.41 -13.50 0.79
CA SER A 246 -11.80 -14.28 1.89
C SER A 246 -10.32 -14.56 1.57
N LEU A 247 -9.46 -13.55 1.72
CA LEU A 247 -8.04 -13.62 1.36
C LEU A 247 -7.18 -14.22 2.49
N SER A 248 -6.22 -15.04 2.08
CA SER A 248 -5.10 -15.49 2.92
C SER A 248 -3.78 -15.17 2.21
N TYR A 249 -2.67 -15.13 2.95
CA TYR A 249 -1.34 -14.76 2.45
C TYR A 249 -0.91 -15.59 1.25
N ASP A 250 -1.13 -16.91 1.31
CA ASP A 250 -0.77 -17.84 0.24
C ASP A 250 -1.71 -17.75 -0.98
N LYS A 251 -2.79 -16.97 -0.87
CA LYS A 251 -3.81 -16.77 -1.91
C LYS A 251 -3.79 -15.36 -2.50
N ILE A 252 -2.74 -14.57 -2.25
CA ILE A 252 -2.55 -13.28 -2.93
C ILE A 252 -2.32 -13.56 -4.42
N PRO A 253 -3.17 -13.05 -5.33
CA PRO A 253 -3.06 -13.33 -6.75
C PRO A 253 -1.88 -12.59 -7.37
N LEU A 254 -1.35 -13.14 -8.46
CA LEU A 254 -0.51 -12.43 -9.44
C LEU A 254 0.76 -11.78 -8.86
N ARG A 255 1.43 -12.47 -7.93
CA ARG A 255 2.68 -12.00 -7.33
C ARG A 255 3.84 -11.89 -8.34
N GLU A 256 3.77 -12.62 -9.44
CA GLU A 256 4.79 -12.61 -10.50
C GLU A 256 4.64 -11.43 -11.49
N GLY A 257 3.51 -10.70 -11.42
CA GLY A 257 3.20 -9.61 -12.34
C GLY A 257 1.87 -9.84 -13.09
N TYR A 258 1.24 -8.73 -13.47
CA TYR A 258 -0.06 -8.64 -14.12
C TYR A 258 -0.22 -7.38 -14.97
N LEU A 259 0.81 -6.56 -15.18
CA LEU A 259 0.79 -5.46 -16.14
C LEU A 259 1.85 -5.70 -17.21
N ASP A 260 1.56 -5.32 -18.45
CA ASP A 260 2.52 -5.36 -19.55
C ASP A 260 2.67 -3.99 -20.21
N ALA A 261 3.89 -3.46 -20.21
CA ALA A 261 4.24 -2.22 -20.92
C ALA A 261 4.59 -2.43 -22.41
N GLY A 262 4.32 -3.61 -22.99
CA GLY A 262 4.59 -3.90 -24.40
C GLY A 262 6.09 -3.96 -24.71
N ALA A 263 6.54 -3.44 -25.85
CA ALA A 263 7.98 -3.36 -26.12
C ALA A 263 8.61 -2.26 -25.25
N GLY A 264 9.59 -2.62 -24.40
CA GLY A 264 10.34 -1.64 -23.61
C GLY A 264 11.07 -0.61 -24.47
N GLU A 265 11.57 0.47 -23.84
CA GLU A 265 12.27 1.53 -24.57
C GLU A 265 13.52 0.99 -25.28
N LYS A 266 13.64 1.30 -26.58
CA LYS A 266 14.78 0.89 -27.40
C LYS A 266 15.99 1.78 -27.13
N GLY A 267 17.19 1.21 -27.25
CA GLY A 267 18.46 1.97 -27.21
C GLY A 267 19.10 2.10 -25.82
N LEU A 268 18.47 1.55 -24.78
CA LEU A 268 19.06 1.49 -23.43
C LEU A 268 20.22 0.48 -23.34
N GLY A 269 20.18 -0.59 -24.14
CA GLY A 269 21.12 -1.71 -24.10
C GLY A 269 20.69 -2.79 -23.08
N ASP A 270 21.39 -3.91 -23.06
CA ASP A 270 20.94 -5.11 -22.32
C ASP A 270 21.34 -5.11 -20.83
N LYS A 271 22.23 -4.19 -20.44
CA LYS A 271 22.88 -4.13 -19.13
C LYS A 271 22.62 -2.79 -18.46
N VAL A 272 21.39 -2.60 -17.96
CA VAL A 272 20.97 -1.30 -17.44
C VAL A 272 20.35 -1.44 -16.07
N ILE A 273 20.83 -0.66 -15.11
CA ILE A 273 20.17 -0.49 -13.81
C ILE A 273 19.51 0.89 -13.82
N GLY A 274 18.20 0.90 -13.62
CA GLY A 274 17.46 2.13 -13.37
C GLY A 274 17.46 2.45 -11.89
N VAL A 275 17.68 3.72 -11.53
CA VAL A 275 17.61 4.18 -10.15
C VAL A 275 16.68 5.38 -10.07
N MET A 276 15.74 5.36 -9.14
CA MET A 276 14.96 6.53 -8.75
C MET A 276 15.18 6.76 -7.26
N LEU A 277 15.86 7.84 -6.94
CA LEU A 277 16.15 8.18 -5.55
C LEU A 277 14.90 8.72 -4.85
N PRO A 278 14.76 8.57 -3.52
CA PRO A 278 13.70 9.24 -2.78
C PRO A 278 13.85 10.75 -2.92
N SER A 279 12.73 11.47 -2.86
CA SER A 279 12.77 12.91 -2.67
C SER A 279 13.46 13.18 -1.33
N PHE A 280 14.64 13.78 -1.40
CA PHE A 280 15.42 14.09 -0.22
C PHE A 280 14.99 15.44 0.35
N GLU A 281 14.86 15.52 1.68
CA GLU A 281 14.94 16.81 2.38
C GLU A 281 16.33 17.42 2.17
N ASP A 282 16.41 18.75 2.27
CA ASP A 282 17.66 19.49 2.06
C ASP A 282 18.84 18.86 2.85
N GLY A 283 19.92 18.54 2.12
CA GLY A 283 21.15 17.99 2.69
C GLY A 283 21.23 16.46 2.76
N ALA A 284 20.14 15.70 2.58
CA ALA A 284 20.21 14.23 2.62
C ALA A 284 20.90 13.62 1.37
N LEU A 285 20.87 14.30 0.22
CA LEU A 285 21.68 13.95 -0.96
C LEU A 285 23.19 14.00 -0.68
N GLU A 286 23.65 15.03 0.03
CA GLU A 286 25.06 15.17 0.37
C GLU A 286 25.53 14.05 1.32
N GLN A 287 24.66 13.63 2.24
CA GLN A 287 24.94 12.52 3.16
C GLN A 287 25.20 11.20 2.41
N ILE A 288 24.49 10.94 1.31
CA ILE A 288 24.65 9.68 0.56
C ILE A 288 25.76 9.72 -0.49
N LYS A 289 26.31 10.88 -0.81
CA LYS A 289 27.27 11.10 -1.92
C LYS A 289 28.43 10.12 -1.96
N HIS A 290 29.02 9.84 -0.81
CA HIS A 290 30.15 8.92 -0.69
C HIS A 290 29.76 7.45 -0.99
N VAL A 291 28.57 7.01 -0.58
CA VAL A 291 28.06 5.66 -0.88
C VAL A 291 27.58 5.58 -2.33
N TRP A 292 26.94 6.65 -2.82
CA TRP A 292 26.53 6.76 -4.21
C TRP A 292 27.70 6.60 -5.17
N HIS A 293 28.80 7.32 -4.94
CA HIS A 293 29.99 7.20 -5.79
C HIS A 293 30.57 5.77 -5.79
N ARG A 294 30.53 5.06 -4.64
CA ARG A 294 30.92 3.63 -4.59
C ARG A 294 30.01 2.74 -5.43
N LEU A 295 28.69 2.97 -5.37
CA LEU A 295 27.70 2.28 -6.19
C LEU A 295 28.02 2.48 -7.68
N VAL A 296 28.16 3.73 -8.12
CA VAL A 296 28.43 4.10 -9.52
C VAL A 296 29.72 3.44 -10.02
N LEU A 297 30.82 3.58 -9.28
CA LEU A 297 32.10 2.95 -9.65
C LEU A 297 31.98 1.43 -9.78
N ARG A 298 31.20 0.79 -8.90
CA ARG A 298 31.01 -0.66 -8.92
C ARG A 298 30.20 -1.12 -10.13
N VAL A 299 29.08 -0.46 -10.40
CA VAL A 299 28.20 -0.73 -11.55
C VAL A 299 28.97 -0.52 -12.86
N ARG A 300 29.74 0.58 -12.97
CA ARG A 300 30.57 0.84 -14.16
C ARG A 300 31.67 -0.21 -14.38
N ARG A 301 32.37 -0.64 -13.32
CA ARG A 301 33.37 -1.73 -13.42
C ARG A 301 32.78 -3.06 -13.87
N ALA A 302 31.49 -3.28 -13.63
CA ALA A 302 30.76 -4.45 -14.11
C ALA A 302 30.27 -4.31 -15.57
N GLY A 303 30.54 -3.19 -16.25
CA GLY A 303 30.06 -2.93 -17.60
C GLY A 303 28.56 -2.70 -17.68
N VAL A 304 27.96 -2.23 -16.58
CA VAL A 304 26.53 -1.93 -16.47
C VAL A 304 26.32 -0.42 -16.59
N ARG A 305 25.29 -0.02 -17.33
CA ARG A 305 24.88 1.37 -17.46
C ARG A 305 23.93 1.74 -16.31
N LEU A 306 24.16 2.87 -15.68
CA LEU A 306 23.25 3.42 -14.67
C LEU A 306 22.41 4.54 -15.29
N VAL A 307 21.09 4.42 -15.16
CA VAL A 307 20.12 5.44 -15.58
C VAL A 307 19.41 5.94 -14.33
N VAL A 308 19.47 7.24 -14.06
CA VAL A 308 18.85 7.85 -12.89
C VAL A 308 17.61 8.62 -13.33
N LEU A 309 16.46 8.24 -12.79
CA LEU A 309 15.18 8.87 -13.08
C LEU A 309 14.90 9.96 -12.04
N CYS A 310 14.57 11.15 -12.53
CA CYS A 310 14.16 12.28 -11.73
C CYS A 310 12.70 12.62 -12.04
N ASN A 311 11.84 12.54 -11.02
CA ASN A 311 10.41 12.87 -11.11
C ASN A 311 10.06 14.19 -10.39
N ASP A 312 11.08 14.95 -9.98
CA ASP A 312 10.93 16.26 -9.35
C ASP A 312 11.93 17.25 -9.96
N ALA A 313 11.42 18.18 -10.77
CA ALA A 313 12.24 19.18 -11.45
C ALA A 313 13.12 20.00 -10.48
N ASN A 314 12.71 20.15 -9.22
CA ASN A 314 13.50 20.88 -8.22
C ASN A 314 14.75 20.11 -7.78
N GLN A 315 14.75 18.78 -7.91
CA GLN A 315 15.88 17.93 -7.54
C GLN A 315 16.79 17.58 -8.73
N LEU A 316 16.40 17.93 -9.96
CA LEU A 316 17.13 17.56 -11.17
C LEU A 316 18.59 18.00 -11.11
N SER A 317 18.84 19.29 -10.85
CA SER A 317 20.20 19.84 -10.77
C SER A 317 21.05 19.18 -9.69
N ALA A 318 20.47 18.88 -8.53
CA ALA A 318 21.19 18.23 -7.42
C ALA A 318 21.51 16.76 -7.74
N ILE A 319 20.62 16.07 -8.45
CA ILE A 319 20.84 14.71 -8.94
C ILE A 319 21.93 14.70 -10.03
N GLU A 320 21.91 15.66 -10.95
CA GLU A 320 22.96 15.82 -11.96
C GLU A 320 24.34 16.08 -11.32
N GLU A 321 24.40 16.92 -10.28
CA GLU A 321 25.64 17.15 -9.52
C GLU A 321 26.12 15.88 -8.81
N LEU A 322 25.22 15.15 -8.14
CA LEU A 322 25.53 13.90 -7.45
C LEU A 322 26.05 12.80 -8.40
N THR A 323 25.45 12.72 -9.59
CA THR A 323 25.71 11.65 -10.56
C THR A 323 26.88 11.95 -11.49
N GLY A 324 27.14 13.22 -11.76
CA GLY A 324 28.16 13.68 -12.70
C GLY A 324 27.97 13.09 -14.11
N LYS A 325 29.07 12.99 -14.87
CA LYS A 325 29.05 12.46 -16.25
C LYS A 325 28.99 10.93 -16.33
N ASP A 326 28.93 10.26 -15.19
CA ASP A 326 29.09 8.81 -15.08
C ASP A 326 27.76 8.05 -15.20
N CYS A 327 26.64 8.76 -15.10
CA CYS A 327 25.29 8.21 -15.20
C CYS A 327 24.48 8.98 -16.25
N LEU A 328 23.47 8.33 -16.83
CA LEU A 328 22.46 9.03 -17.63
C LEU A 328 21.33 9.49 -16.70
N VAL A 329 21.17 10.80 -16.51
CA VAL A 329 20.00 11.36 -15.81
C VAL A 329 18.86 11.54 -16.82
N ARG A 330 17.66 11.11 -16.44
CA ARG A 330 16.42 11.28 -17.21
C ARG A 330 15.41 12.04 -16.38
N ASP A 331 15.04 13.22 -16.84
CA ASP A 331 13.87 13.94 -16.36
C ASP A 331 12.61 13.25 -16.91
N ILE A 332 11.76 12.76 -16.02
CA ILE A 332 10.50 12.10 -16.34
C ILE A 332 9.29 12.89 -15.83
N CYS A 333 9.46 14.15 -15.41
CA CYS A 333 8.38 14.95 -14.82
C CYS A 333 7.17 15.14 -15.73
N GLN A 334 7.37 15.06 -17.05
CA GLN A 334 6.32 15.21 -18.08
C GLN A 334 5.98 13.90 -18.77
N ASP A 335 6.61 12.79 -18.39
CA ASP A 335 6.37 11.50 -19.02
C ASP A 335 5.06 10.88 -18.53
N SER A 336 4.30 10.28 -19.45
CA SER A 336 3.15 9.47 -19.09
C SER A 336 3.58 8.19 -18.36
N VAL A 337 2.67 7.63 -17.56
CA VAL A 337 2.92 6.36 -16.84
C VAL A 337 3.30 5.23 -17.81
N SER A 338 2.76 5.23 -19.02
CA SER A 338 3.10 4.24 -20.05
C SER A 338 4.54 4.39 -20.56
N GLN A 339 5.03 5.62 -20.72
CA GLN A 339 6.43 5.87 -21.09
C GLN A 339 7.38 5.43 -19.97
N VAL A 340 7.07 5.78 -18.72
CA VAL A 340 7.88 5.34 -17.57
C VAL A 340 7.84 3.81 -17.44
N ALA A 341 6.70 3.17 -17.67
CA ALA A 341 6.59 1.71 -17.66
C ALA A 341 7.47 1.05 -18.74
N ALA A 342 7.48 1.58 -19.96
CA ALA A 342 8.32 1.09 -21.05
C ALA A 342 9.83 1.27 -20.75
N LEU A 343 10.20 2.38 -20.12
CA LEU A 343 11.55 2.65 -19.65
C LEU A 343 11.97 1.65 -18.56
N VAL A 344 11.14 1.49 -17.53
CA VAL A 344 11.37 0.54 -16.42
C VAL A 344 11.46 -0.91 -16.91
N LYS A 345 10.63 -1.29 -17.89
CA LYS A 345 10.67 -2.61 -18.52
C LYS A 345 12.02 -2.90 -19.17
N GLY A 346 12.67 -1.88 -19.74
CA GLY A 346 13.99 -1.99 -20.36
C GLY A 346 15.17 -2.16 -19.40
N PHE A 347 14.99 -1.86 -18.11
CA PHE A 347 16.04 -2.07 -17.12
C PHE A 347 16.23 -3.56 -16.82
N SER A 348 17.42 -3.97 -16.40
CA SER A 348 17.69 -5.29 -15.83
C SER A 348 17.21 -5.36 -14.37
N LEU A 349 17.44 -4.28 -13.61
CA LEU A 349 17.00 -4.09 -12.23
C LEU A 349 16.55 -2.63 -12.05
N PHE A 350 15.46 -2.41 -11.32
CA PHE A 350 15.01 -1.07 -10.93
C PHE A 350 15.19 -0.86 -9.42
N ILE A 351 15.95 0.15 -9.02
CA ILE A 351 16.14 0.51 -7.60
C ILE A 351 15.37 1.79 -7.37
N THR A 352 14.35 1.79 -6.51
CA THR A 352 13.48 2.96 -6.33
C THR A 352 13.10 3.17 -4.87
N ALA A 353 12.71 4.37 -4.48
CA ALA A 353 12.05 4.61 -3.21
C ALA A 353 10.61 4.03 -3.20
N GLN A 354 9.90 4.14 -2.07
CA GLN A 354 8.47 3.78 -1.96
C GLN A 354 7.55 4.72 -2.77
N THR A 355 7.67 4.71 -4.09
CA THR A 355 6.88 5.53 -5.02
C THR A 355 5.82 4.68 -5.73
N ASP A 356 4.89 5.33 -6.41
CA ASP A 356 3.94 4.68 -7.33
C ASP A 356 4.64 3.78 -8.36
N PHE A 357 5.84 4.18 -8.80
CA PHE A 357 6.63 3.41 -9.77
C PHE A 357 7.23 2.12 -9.20
N ALA A 358 7.36 2.00 -7.88
CA ALA A 358 7.72 0.73 -7.24
C ALA A 358 6.59 -0.31 -7.40
N HIS A 359 5.33 0.14 -7.27
CA HIS A 359 4.16 -0.70 -7.51
C HIS A 359 4.01 -1.03 -8.99
N LEU A 360 4.21 -0.06 -9.89
CA LEU A 360 4.23 -0.29 -11.34
C LEU A 360 5.26 -1.34 -11.74
N ALA A 361 6.51 -1.23 -11.27
CA ALA A 361 7.57 -2.18 -11.58
C ALA A 361 7.27 -3.58 -11.02
N GLY A 362 6.81 -3.67 -9.77
CA GLY A 362 6.39 -4.93 -9.16
C GLY A 362 5.23 -5.59 -9.90
N ALA A 363 4.24 -4.79 -10.33
CA ALA A 363 3.11 -5.27 -11.11
C ALA A 363 3.51 -5.72 -12.52
N MET A 364 4.63 -5.24 -13.08
CA MET A 364 5.20 -5.77 -14.33
C MET A 364 6.10 -7.00 -14.13
N GLY A 365 6.24 -7.50 -12.90
CA GLY A 365 7.17 -8.59 -12.59
C GLY A 365 8.64 -8.19 -12.72
N LYS A 366 8.93 -6.88 -12.80
CA LYS A 366 10.28 -6.36 -12.98
C LYS A 366 11.06 -6.55 -11.68
N PRO A 367 12.27 -7.14 -11.71
CA PRO A 367 13.12 -7.17 -10.52
C PRO A 367 13.39 -5.77 -10.02
N THR A 368 12.99 -5.54 -8.78
CA THR A 368 12.88 -4.20 -8.21
C THR A 368 13.37 -4.22 -6.77
N TRP A 369 14.19 -3.25 -6.40
CA TRP A 369 14.63 -3.04 -5.02
C TRP A 369 14.06 -1.74 -4.50
N VAL A 370 13.29 -1.82 -3.43
CA VAL A 370 12.58 -0.68 -2.85
C VAL A 370 13.32 -0.20 -1.61
N LEU A 371 13.72 1.07 -1.63
CA LEU A 371 14.36 1.77 -0.52
C LEU A 371 13.27 2.32 0.39
N LEU A 372 13.18 1.79 1.60
CA LEU A 372 12.14 2.13 2.57
C LEU A 372 12.69 3.05 3.67
N PRO A 373 12.00 4.16 3.97
CA PRO A 373 12.30 4.95 5.16
C PRO A 373 12.00 4.15 6.44
N TYR A 374 12.40 4.71 7.58
CA TYR A 374 12.22 4.04 8.87
C TYR A 374 10.75 3.72 9.14
N VAL A 375 9.85 4.67 8.86
CA VAL A 375 8.40 4.48 8.81
C VAL A 375 7.98 4.46 7.35
N SER A 376 7.64 3.28 6.82
CA SER A 376 7.18 3.14 5.43
C SER A 376 5.66 3.25 5.32
N GLU A 377 5.19 3.46 4.10
CA GLU A 377 3.79 3.34 3.75
C GLU A 377 3.24 1.95 4.05
N TRP A 378 1.92 1.89 4.25
CA TRP A 378 1.18 0.71 4.63
C TRP A 378 1.33 -0.43 3.62
N HIS A 379 1.50 -0.11 2.33
CA HIS A 379 1.77 -1.06 1.26
C HIS A 379 2.96 -1.97 1.56
N TRP A 380 3.96 -1.50 2.31
CA TRP A 380 5.19 -2.26 2.56
C TRP A 380 5.17 -3.06 3.87
N LEU A 381 3.98 -3.24 4.46
CA LEU A 381 3.68 -4.03 5.66
C LEU A 381 4.46 -3.65 6.94
N GLY A 382 4.79 -2.37 7.14
CA GLY A 382 5.43 -1.89 8.38
C GLY A 382 6.73 -2.64 8.75
N TYR A 383 7.06 -2.72 10.05
CA TYR A 383 8.26 -3.41 10.60
C TYR A 383 8.24 -4.94 10.46
N GLY A 384 7.67 -5.49 9.38
CA GLY A 384 7.85 -6.90 9.07
C GLY A 384 9.33 -7.22 8.84
N GLU A 385 9.87 -8.17 9.60
CA GLU A 385 11.19 -8.75 9.35
C GLU A 385 11.19 -9.43 7.97
N GLY A 386 12.22 -9.17 7.16
CA GLY A 386 12.40 -9.78 5.86
C GLY A 386 12.49 -8.80 4.69
N GLU A 387 13.35 -9.13 3.74
CA GLU A 387 13.58 -8.35 2.52
C GLU A 387 12.52 -8.62 1.45
N GLU A 388 11.79 -9.73 1.52
CA GLU A 388 10.84 -10.11 0.48
C GLU A 388 9.52 -9.33 0.58
N SER A 389 8.96 -8.97 -0.58
CA SER A 389 7.63 -8.38 -0.66
C SER A 389 6.55 -9.48 -0.68
N CYS A 390 5.51 -9.28 0.12
CA CYS A 390 4.32 -10.13 0.11
C CYS A 390 3.47 -9.92 -1.16
N TRP A 391 3.60 -8.77 -1.81
CA TRP A 391 2.75 -8.37 -2.93
C TRP A 391 3.35 -8.71 -4.28
N TYR A 392 4.67 -8.58 -4.41
CA TYR A 392 5.39 -8.75 -5.67
C TYR A 392 6.61 -9.64 -5.42
N ALA A 393 6.64 -10.82 -6.01
CA ALA A 393 7.75 -11.76 -5.88
C ALA A 393 9.06 -11.19 -6.45
N SER A 394 8.97 -10.30 -7.44
CA SER A 394 10.10 -9.61 -8.04
C SER A 394 10.70 -8.49 -7.17
N VAL A 395 10.03 -8.12 -6.07
CA VAL A 395 10.41 -6.96 -5.25
C VAL A 395 11.13 -7.35 -3.97
N LYS A 396 12.31 -6.77 -3.76
CA LYS A 396 13.05 -6.81 -2.49
C LYS A 396 13.06 -5.44 -1.81
N LYS A 397 13.09 -5.42 -0.49
CA LYS A 397 13.00 -4.21 0.36
C LYS A 397 14.31 -4.00 1.10
N PHE A 398 14.76 -2.75 1.13
CA PHE A 398 15.91 -2.29 1.91
C PHE A 398 15.46 -1.15 2.82
N ARG A 399 15.44 -1.39 4.12
CA ARG A 399 14.82 -0.48 5.09
C ARG A 399 15.85 0.22 5.95
N GLN A 400 15.62 1.50 6.23
CA GLN A 400 16.33 2.24 7.26
C GLN A 400 16.22 1.55 8.62
N THR A 401 17.34 1.30 9.28
CA THR A 401 17.35 0.77 10.66
C THR A 401 17.19 1.86 11.72
N LYS A 402 17.39 3.13 11.34
CA LYS A 402 17.26 4.35 12.16
C LYS A 402 16.75 5.51 11.30
N LYS A 403 16.17 6.57 11.90
CA LYS A 403 15.72 7.77 11.15
C LYS A 403 16.85 8.31 10.30
N HIS A 404 16.52 8.68 9.07
CA HIS A 404 17.41 9.37 8.14
C HIS A 404 18.69 8.57 7.76
N ASP A 405 18.80 7.29 8.14
CA ASP A 405 19.95 6.44 7.79
C ASP A 405 19.88 5.90 6.35
N TRP A 406 19.88 6.81 5.37
CA TRP A 406 19.92 6.46 3.95
C TRP A 406 21.27 5.89 3.52
N VAL A 407 22.35 6.28 4.22
CA VAL A 407 23.70 5.73 4.05
C VAL A 407 23.70 4.22 4.33
N GLY A 408 23.10 3.78 5.44
CA GLY A 408 22.97 2.36 5.79
C GLY A 408 22.13 1.56 4.78
N VAL A 409 21.05 2.16 4.26
CA VAL A 409 20.22 1.56 3.21
C VAL A 409 21.05 1.33 1.93
N LEU A 410 21.71 2.37 1.42
CA LEU A 410 22.53 2.25 0.20
C LEU A 410 23.75 1.35 0.40
N THR A 411 24.33 1.32 1.60
CA THR A 411 25.41 0.39 1.92
C THR A 411 24.92 -1.07 1.83
N SER A 412 23.70 -1.34 2.30
CA SER A 412 23.08 -2.66 2.19
C SER A 412 22.78 -3.05 0.74
N VAL A 413 22.35 -2.08 -0.08
CA VAL A 413 22.18 -2.24 -1.53
C VAL A 413 23.51 -2.59 -2.20
N CYS A 414 24.57 -1.83 -1.94
CA CYS A 414 25.92 -2.11 -2.45
C CYS A 414 26.41 -3.51 -2.06
N ALA A 415 26.29 -3.86 -0.78
CA ALA A 415 26.69 -5.19 -0.29
C ALA A 415 25.85 -6.31 -0.94
N ARG A 416 24.57 -6.06 -1.26
CA ARG A 416 23.75 -7.04 -1.99
C ARG A 416 24.21 -7.19 -3.44
N LEU A 417 24.51 -6.10 -4.13
CA LEU A 417 25.06 -6.14 -5.50
C LEU A 417 26.38 -6.91 -5.55
N GLU A 418 27.20 -6.82 -4.49
CA GLU A 418 28.45 -7.58 -4.37
C GLU A 418 28.23 -9.09 -4.17
N LYS A 419 27.24 -9.47 -3.35
CA LYS A 419 26.93 -10.88 -3.05
C LYS A 419 26.15 -11.57 -4.15
N GLN A 420 25.38 -10.83 -4.94
CA GLN A 420 24.71 -11.39 -6.09
C GLN A 420 25.75 -11.78 -7.15
N ARG A 421 26.13 -13.07 -7.16
CA ARG A 421 26.75 -13.74 -8.34
C ARG A 421 25.91 -13.47 -9.62
N GLU A 422 24.61 -13.23 -9.44
CA GLU A 422 23.64 -12.79 -10.42
C GLU A 422 23.99 -11.49 -11.14
N LEU A 423 24.74 -10.56 -10.55
CA LEU A 423 25.15 -9.38 -11.29
C LEU A 423 26.00 -9.74 -12.53
N CYS A 424 26.62 -10.92 -12.59
CA CYS A 424 27.29 -11.42 -13.80
C CYS A 424 26.41 -12.36 -14.64
N ALA A 425 25.41 -13.01 -14.05
CA ALA A 425 24.49 -13.93 -14.75
C ALA A 425 23.37 -13.18 -15.51
N TRP A 426 22.92 -12.04 -14.98
CA TRP A 426 22.03 -11.08 -15.65
C TRP A 426 22.67 -10.38 -16.86
N LEU A 427 24.00 -10.42 -16.93
CA LEU A 427 24.82 -9.74 -17.95
C LEU A 427 25.30 -10.69 -19.06
N LYS A 428 24.78 -11.92 -19.13
CA LYS A 428 25.16 -12.95 -20.12
C LYS A 428 24.01 -13.50 -20.95
N LYS A 429 22.85 -12.85 -20.98
CA LYS A 429 21.85 -13.09 -22.01
C LYS A 429 21.68 -11.86 -22.87
#